data_AF-A0A8K0DG66-F1
#
_entry.id   AF-A0A8K0DG66-F1
#
_cell.length_a   1.000
_cell.length_b   1.000
_cell.length_c   1.000
_cell.angle_alpha   90.00
_cell.angle_beta   90.00
_cell.angle_gamma   90.00
#
_symmetry.space_group_name_H-M   'P 1'
#
loop_
_entity.id
_entity.type
_entity.pdbx_description
1 polymer ?
#
loop_
_entity_poly.entity_id
_entity_poly.type
_entity_poly.pdbx_seq_one_letter_code
_entity_poly.pdbx_strand_id
1 'polypeptide(L)'
;MFNYTEIESSNRPPIITVDGLKLGLKMSASEMLCFSRLLGLIIGNLVPEGLGIWELWIKLREIIDLVTAVDIHCKDFIRLTTLVEEHHILYIKYIGNLKPKHHHLVHYPTILQMSGPLRHLWSMRAEQKHRESKLTANVSCSYKNLLQTLIFKTQLRIGHGKKV
;
A
#
# COMPACT_ATOMS: atom_id res chain seq x y z
N MET A 1 -5.19 -19.42 13.60
CA MET A 1 -5.32 -18.46 12.47
C MET A 1 -5.42 -17.07 13.07
N PHE A 2 -4.71 -16.07 12.54
CA PHE A 2 -4.76 -14.70 13.09
C PHE A 2 -6.14 -14.07 12.88
N ASN A 3 -6.70 -13.46 13.92
CA ASN A 3 -8.00 -12.78 13.88
C ASN A 3 -7.82 -11.35 13.38
N TYR A 4 -8.21 -11.10 12.13
CA TYR A 4 -8.17 -9.77 11.53
C TYR A 4 -9.38 -8.96 12.02
N THR A 5 -9.19 -7.67 12.26
CA THR A 5 -10.28 -6.76 12.61
C THR A 5 -11.24 -6.60 11.43
N GLU A 6 -12.49 -6.20 11.69
CA GLU A 6 -13.54 -6.07 10.66
C GLU A 6 -13.10 -5.20 9.47
N ILE A 7 -12.30 -4.16 9.72
CA ILE A 7 -11.79 -3.22 8.72
C ILE A 7 -10.78 -3.89 7.76
N GLU A 8 -9.94 -4.80 8.27
CA GLU A 8 -8.89 -5.46 7.48
C GLU A 8 -9.32 -6.83 6.94
N SER A 9 -10.49 -7.32 7.34
CA SER A 9 -11.08 -8.59 6.87
C SER A 9 -11.18 -8.69 5.35
N SER A 10 -11.48 -7.58 4.67
CA SER A 10 -11.63 -7.51 3.21
C SER A 10 -10.30 -7.47 2.45
N ASN A 11 -9.19 -7.19 3.14
CA ASN A 11 -7.85 -7.11 2.56
C ASN A 11 -6.91 -8.13 3.22
N ARG A 12 -7.45 -9.24 3.70
CA ARG A 12 -6.67 -10.31 4.34
C ARG A 12 -5.62 -10.81 3.34
N PRO A 13 -4.33 -10.82 3.69
CA PRO A 13 -3.31 -11.33 2.81
C PRO A 13 -3.56 -12.82 2.49
N PRO A 14 -3.24 -13.27 1.27
CA PRO A 14 -3.38 -14.67 0.89
C PRO A 14 -2.49 -15.56 1.76
N ILE A 15 -2.84 -16.85 1.83
CA ILE A 15 -2.04 -17.83 2.56
C ILE A 15 -0.64 -17.87 1.95
N ILE A 16 0.36 -17.64 2.80
CA ILE A 16 1.77 -17.69 2.41
C ILE A 16 2.19 -19.16 2.43
N THR A 17 2.37 -19.75 1.26
CA THR A 17 2.93 -21.10 1.10
C THR A 17 4.46 -21.05 1.06
N VAL A 18 5.11 -22.15 1.46
CA VAL A 18 6.57 -22.27 1.42
C VAL A 18 7.12 -22.09 0.00
N ASP A 19 6.42 -22.62 -1.01
CA ASP A 19 6.77 -22.43 -2.42
C ASP A 19 6.56 -20.98 -2.89
N GLY A 20 5.54 -20.29 -2.35
CA GLY A 20 5.28 -18.88 -2.60
C GLY A 20 6.39 -17.95 -2.08
N LEU A 21 7.07 -18.33 -0.99
CA LEU A 21 8.21 -17.56 -0.46
C LEU A 21 9.40 -17.56 -1.43
N LYS A 22 9.64 -18.66 -2.15
CA LYS A 22 10.75 -18.76 -3.12
C LYS A 22 10.50 -17.93 -4.39
N LEU A 23 9.23 -17.78 -4.78
CA LEU A 23 8.81 -17.06 -5.98
C LEU A 23 8.47 -15.58 -5.72
N GLY A 24 8.47 -15.16 -4.46
CA GLY A 24 8.05 -13.84 -4.02
C GLY A 24 6.55 -13.77 -3.68
N LEU A 25 6.22 -12.96 -2.67
CA LEU A 25 4.86 -12.80 -2.17
C LEU A 25 3.96 -12.13 -3.21
N LYS A 26 3.05 -12.90 -3.81
CA LYS A 26 2.03 -12.37 -4.72
C LYS A 26 0.84 -11.86 -3.92
N MET A 27 0.78 -10.55 -3.73
CA MET A 27 -0.32 -9.84 -3.06
C MET A 27 -0.67 -8.58 -3.86
N SER A 28 -1.94 -8.19 -3.82
CA SER A 28 -2.37 -6.87 -4.25
C SER A 28 -1.80 -5.77 -3.33
N ALA A 29 -1.86 -4.51 -3.77
CA ALA A 29 -1.35 -3.39 -2.99
C ALA A 29 -2.04 -3.24 -1.62
N SER A 30 -3.36 -3.47 -1.56
CA SER A 30 -4.11 -3.38 -0.30
C SER A 30 -3.82 -4.55 0.64
N GLU A 31 -3.68 -5.77 0.11
CA GLU A 31 -3.26 -6.95 0.89
C GLU A 31 -1.84 -6.79 1.43
N MET A 32 -0.91 -6.26 0.63
CA MET A 32 0.47 -6.00 1.06
C MET A 32 0.54 -4.92 2.15
N LEU A 33 -0.30 -3.87 2.05
CA LEU A 33 -0.38 -2.83 3.08
C LEU A 33 -0.96 -3.38 4.40
N CYS A 34 -2.00 -4.22 4.31
CA CYS A 34 -2.56 -4.93 5.47
C CYS A 34 -1.50 -5.83 6.12
N PHE A 35 -0.82 -6.64 5.30
CA PHE A 35 0.25 -7.52 5.75
C PHE A 35 1.39 -6.75 6.43
N SER A 36 1.87 -5.65 5.85
CA SER A 36 2.99 -4.89 6.40
C SER A 36 2.67 -4.25 7.74
N ARG A 37 1.42 -3.83 7.98
CA ARG A 37 0.95 -3.29 9.27
C ARG A 37 0.80 -4.37 10.33
N LEU A 38 0.23 -5.51 9.97
CA LEU A 38 -0.05 -6.59 10.90
C LEU A 38 1.11 -7.56 11.14
N LEU A 39 2.18 -7.50 10.34
CA LEU A 39 3.28 -8.46 10.42
C LEU A 39 3.82 -8.61 11.85
N GLY A 40 4.03 -7.50 12.55
CA GLY A 40 4.48 -7.49 13.94
C GLY A 40 3.53 -8.22 14.90
N LEU A 41 2.23 -8.18 14.65
CA LEU A 41 1.23 -8.90 15.45
C LEU A 41 1.16 -10.39 15.08
N ILE A 42 1.48 -10.75 13.82
CA ILE A 42 1.41 -12.12 13.33
C ILE A 42 2.63 -12.93 13.80
N ILE A 43 3.84 -12.36 13.72
CA ILE A 43 5.10 -13.08 14.00
C ILE A 43 5.94 -12.47 15.11
N GLY A 44 5.54 -11.35 15.73
CA GLY A 44 6.41 -10.63 16.68
C GLY A 44 6.85 -11.46 17.88
N ASN A 45 6.04 -12.41 18.35
CA ASN A 45 6.39 -13.34 19.42
C ASN A 45 7.40 -14.43 19.00
N LEU A 46 7.64 -14.60 17.71
CA LEU A 46 8.62 -15.54 17.16
C LEU A 46 9.95 -14.86 16.83
N VAL A 47 10.03 -13.53 16.91
CA VAL A 47 11.23 -12.77 16.57
C VAL A 47 12.15 -12.70 17.80
N PRO A 48 13.42 -13.13 17.69
CA PRO A 48 14.39 -12.99 18.77
C PRO A 48 14.67 -11.51 19.10
N GLU A 49 14.93 -11.24 20.38
CA GLU A 49 15.38 -9.93 20.82
C GLU A 49 16.74 -9.55 20.21
N GLY A 50 16.93 -8.27 19.90
CA GLY A 50 18.19 -7.76 19.33
C GLY A 50 18.43 -8.09 17.85
N LEU A 51 17.44 -8.65 17.15
CA LEU A 51 17.56 -8.91 15.71
C LEU A 51 17.53 -7.60 14.92
N GLY A 52 18.68 -7.11 14.47
CA GLY A 52 18.78 -5.82 13.76
C GLY A 52 17.99 -5.73 12.44
N ILE A 53 17.69 -6.86 11.80
CA ILE A 53 16.77 -6.91 10.64
C ILE A 53 15.34 -6.55 11.06
N TRP A 54 14.95 -6.85 12.30
CA TRP A 54 13.64 -6.47 12.81
C TRP A 54 13.54 -4.95 13.01
N GLU A 55 14.62 -4.30 13.44
CA GLU A 55 14.71 -2.85 13.52
C GLU A 55 14.48 -2.19 12.14
N LEU A 56 15.07 -2.75 11.09
CA LEU A 56 14.81 -2.31 9.71
C LEU A 56 13.31 -2.39 9.36
N TRP A 57 12.64 -3.49 9.72
CA TRP A 57 11.20 -3.63 9.49
C TRP A 57 10.39 -2.63 10.32
N ILE A 58 10.76 -2.37 11.59
CA ILE A 58 10.10 -1.37 12.44
C ILE A 58 10.16 0.00 11.77
N LYS A 59 11.34 0.42 11.29
CA LYS A 59 11.50 1.71 10.59
C LYS A 59 10.65 1.76 9.32
N LEU A 60 10.61 0.67 8.55
CA LEU A 60 9.72 0.59 7.38
C LEU A 60 8.24 0.73 7.77
N ARG A 61 7.81 0.09 8.87
CA ARG A 61 6.44 0.18 9.39
C ARG A 61 6.08 1.61 9.78
N GLU A 62 6.97 2.31 10.49
CA GLU A 62 6.78 3.71 10.87
C GLU A 62 6.66 4.64 9.66
N ILE A 63 7.46 4.40 8.61
CA ILE A 63 7.34 5.11 7.34
C ILE A 63 5.98 4.84 6.69
N ILE A 64 5.56 3.57 6.61
CA ILE A 64 4.26 3.20 6.05
C ILE A 64 3.13 3.91 6.81
N ASP A 65 3.17 3.92 8.14
CA ASP A 65 2.15 4.56 8.97
C ASP A 65 2.03 6.07 8.66
N LEU A 66 3.16 6.78 8.56
CA LEU A 66 3.17 8.21 8.20
C LEU A 66 2.70 8.47 6.77
N VAL A 67 3.24 7.75 5.79
CA VAL A 67 2.91 7.95 4.36
C VAL A 67 1.45 7.62 4.10
N THR A 68 0.89 6.68 4.87
CA THR A 68 -0.51 6.33 4.80
C THR A 68 -1.36 7.03 5.85
N ALA A 69 -0.91 8.07 6.55
CA ALA A 69 -1.78 8.82 7.45
C ALA A 69 -2.85 9.59 6.65
N VAL A 70 -4.04 9.78 7.25
CA VAL A 70 -5.09 10.62 6.65
C VAL A 70 -4.77 12.09 6.89
N ASP A 71 -4.34 12.41 8.10
CA ASP A 71 -3.95 13.74 8.52
C ASP A 71 -2.52 13.70 9.07
N ILE A 72 -1.79 14.79 8.90
CA ILE A 72 -0.40 14.92 9.33
C ILE A 72 -0.18 16.20 10.13
N HIS A 73 0.74 16.16 11.06
CA HIS A 73 1.19 17.30 11.82
C HIS A 73 2.26 18.08 11.05
N CYS A 74 2.40 19.38 11.34
CA CYS A 74 3.32 20.28 10.63
C CYS A 74 4.81 19.88 10.71
N LYS A 75 5.19 18.98 11.61
CA LYS A 75 6.57 18.49 11.78
C LYS A 75 6.79 17.06 11.28
N ASP A 76 5.77 16.42 10.71
CA ASP A 76 5.86 15.02 10.28
C ASP A 76 6.81 14.83 9.10
N PHE A 77 7.04 15.87 8.28
CA PHE A 77 8.04 15.81 7.21
C PHE A 77 9.46 15.65 7.77
N ILE A 78 9.79 16.33 8.88
CA ILE A 78 11.10 16.21 9.54
C ILE A 78 11.28 14.78 10.06
N ARG A 79 10.26 14.26 10.74
CA ARG A 79 10.23 12.88 11.24
C ARG A 79 10.38 11.88 10.09
N LEU A 80 9.69 12.10 8.98
CA LEU A 80 9.79 11.23 7.81
C LEU A 80 11.21 11.25 7.22
N THR A 81 11.87 12.41 7.12
CA THR A 81 13.27 12.51 6.66
C THR A 81 14.19 11.64 7.51
N THR A 82 14.13 11.79 8.84
CA THR A 82 14.96 10.99 9.76
C THR A 82 14.69 9.49 9.61
N LEU A 83 13.43 9.09 9.53
CA LEU A 83 13.06 7.68 9.38
C LEU A 83 13.57 7.09 8.06
N VAL A 84 13.51 7.84 6.95
CA VAL A 84 14.01 7.39 5.65
C VAL A 84 15.53 7.21 5.68
N GLU A 85 16.26 8.13 6.31
CA GLU A 85 17.72 8.04 6.47
C GLU A 85 18.12 6.82 7.30
N GLU A 86 17.51 6.65 8.48
CA GLU A 86 17.73 5.49 9.36
C GLU A 86 17.42 4.18 8.65
N HIS A 87 16.27 4.11 7.95
CA HIS A 87 15.88 2.94 7.18
C HIS A 87 16.91 2.60 6.09
N HIS A 88 17.42 3.59 5.34
CA HIS A 88 18.42 3.33 4.31
C HIS A 88 19.75 2.85 4.89
N ILE A 89 20.20 3.41 6.01
CA ILE A 89 21.41 2.96 6.70
C ILE A 89 21.27 1.49 7.12
N LEU A 90 20.15 1.13 7.75
CA LEU A 90 19.87 -0.24 8.17
C LEU A 90 19.72 -1.18 6.96
N TYR A 91 19.08 -0.73 5.88
CA TYR A 91 18.90 -1.51 4.67
C TYR A 91 20.26 -1.85 4.03
N ILE A 92 21.15 -0.87 3.92
CA ILE A 92 22.51 -1.10 3.39
C ILE A 92 23.28 -2.08 4.27
N LYS A 93 23.16 -1.93 5.60
CA LYS A 93 23.84 -2.80 6.57
C LYS A 93 23.39 -4.27 6.49
N TYR A 94 22.10 -4.54 6.35
CA TYR A 94 21.54 -5.89 6.46
C TYR A 94 21.18 -6.57 5.13
N ILE A 95 20.89 -5.79 4.09
CA ILE A 95 20.43 -6.30 2.77
C ILE A 95 21.41 -5.93 1.67
N GLY A 96 21.98 -4.72 1.69
CA GLY A 96 22.94 -4.23 0.70
C GLY A 96 22.36 -3.14 -0.20
N ASN A 97 22.48 -3.31 -1.52
CA ASN A 97 22.27 -2.21 -2.47
C ASN A 97 20.83 -1.66 -2.50
N LEU A 98 20.72 -0.33 -2.47
CA LEU A 98 19.44 0.37 -2.57
C LEU A 98 18.82 0.21 -3.96
N LYS A 99 17.54 -0.13 -3.98
CA LYS A 99 16.70 -0.18 -5.20
C LYS A 99 16.12 1.20 -5.54
N PRO A 100 15.69 1.47 -6.79
CA PRO A 100 15.09 2.76 -7.18
C PRO A 100 13.96 3.26 -6.28
N LYS A 101 13.17 2.34 -5.70
CA LYS A 101 12.11 2.69 -4.74
C LYS A 101 12.61 3.46 -3.50
N HIS A 102 13.83 3.16 -3.06
CA HIS A 102 14.49 3.85 -1.94
C HIS A 102 14.85 5.29 -2.32
N HIS A 103 15.31 5.51 -3.54
CA HIS A 103 15.56 6.85 -4.05
C HIS A 103 14.27 7.68 -4.10
N HIS A 104 13.16 7.10 -4.58
CA HIS A 104 11.87 7.80 -4.56
C HIS A 104 11.44 8.20 -3.15
N LEU A 105 11.72 7.35 -2.15
CA LEU A 105 11.34 7.59 -0.76
C LEU A 105 12.05 8.82 -0.15
N VAL A 106 13.24 9.18 -0.64
CA VAL A 106 13.96 10.41 -0.22
C VAL A 106 13.18 11.67 -0.56
N HIS A 107 12.34 11.64 -1.59
CA HIS A 107 11.52 12.80 -1.99
C HIS A 107 10.19 12.90 -1.23
N TYR A 108 9.80 11.85 -0.50
CA TYR A 108 8.50 11.83 0.18
C TYR A 108 8.37 12.93 1.25
N PRO A 109 9.39 13.26 2.06
CA PRO A 109 9.33 14.40 2.97
C PRO A 109 9.03 15.74 2.27
N THR A 110 9.68 16.01 1.13
CA THR A 110 9.45 17.24 0.36
C THR A 110 8.03 17.28 -0.19
N ILE A 111 7.54 16.17 -0.75
CA ILE A 111 6.17 16.08 -1.27
C ILE A 111 5.17 16.24 -0.13
N LEU A 112 5.43 15.64 1.03
CA LEU A 112 4.59 15.77 2.22
C LEU A 112 4.50 17.23 2.68
N GLN A 113 5.63 17.94 2.68
CA GLN A 113 5.68 19.35 3.06
C GLN A 113 4.92 20.25 2.07
N MET A 114 5.02 19.98 0.77
CA MET A 114 4.42 20.82 -0.28
C MET A 114 2.95 20.51 -0.54
N SER A 115 2.54 19.25 -0.45
CA SER A 115 1.23 18.76 -0.89
C SER A 115 0.36 18.22 0.25
N GLY A 116 0.89 18.11 1.46
CA GLY A 116 0.17 17.55 2.60
C GLY A 116 0.17 16.01 2.61
N PRO A 117 -0.85 15.37 3.24
CA PRO A 117 -0.86 13.91 3.42
C PRO A 117 -0.75 13.13 2.10
N LEU A 118 0.26 12.26 1.99
CA LEU A 118 0.56 11.49 0.77
C LEU A 118 -0.54 10.49 0.40
N ARG A 119 -1.36 10.07 1.37
CA ARG A 119 -2.53 9.22 1.13
C ARG A 119 -3.48 9.84 0.11
N HIS A 120 -3.56 11.16 -0.03
CA HIS A 120 -4.46 11.76 -1.03
C HIS A 120 -3.88 11.73 -2.46
N LEU A 121 -2.58 11.47 -2.60
CA LEU A 121 -1.87 11.47 -3.89
C LEU A 121 -1.74 10.07 -4.50
N TRP A 122 -2.07 9.01 -3.75
CA TRP A 122 -1.90 7.64 -4.22
C TRP A 122 -2.98 7.20 -5.23
N SER A 123 -2.70 6.14 -5.98
CA SER A 123 -3.58 5.66 -7.06
C SER A 123 -4.48 4.48 -6.70
N MET A 124 -4.50 4.02 -5.43
CA MET A 124 -5.29 2.82 -5.05
C MET A 124 -6.78 2.95 -5.40
N ARG A 125 -7.38 4.12 -5.13
CA ARG A 125 -8.80 4.37 -5.43
C ARG A 125 -9.06 4.47 -6.93
N ALA A 126 -8.15 5.09 -7.68
CA ALA A 126 -8.24 5.17 -9.14
C ALA A 126 -8.19 3.78 -9.77
N GLU A 127 -7.26 2.92 -9.33
CA GLU A 127 -7.17 1.55 -9.84
C GLU A 127 -8.38 0.69 -9.45
N GLN A 128 -8.91 0.88 -8.23
CA GLN A 128 -10.18 0.26 -7.83
C GLN A 128 -11.32 0.68 -8.77
N LYS A 129 -11.38 1.95 -9.19
CA LYS A 129 -12.39 2.45 -10.13
C LYS A 129 -12.25 1.81 -11.52
N HIS A 130 -11.02 1.58 -12.00
CA HIS A 130 -10.77 0.94 -13.29
C HIS A 130 -11.36 -0.49 -13.38
N ARG A 131 -11.44 -1.22 -12.25
CA ARG A 131 -12.03 -2.57 -12.20
C ARG A 131 -13.44 -2.61 -12.79
N GLU A 132 -14.26 -1.60 -12.51
CA GLU A 132 -15.64 -1.54 -13.00
C GLU A 132 -15.72 -1.46 -14.53
N SER A 133 -14.84 -0.65 -15.13
CA SER A 133 -14.74 -0.50 -16.58
C SER A 133 -14.20 -1.77 -17.23
N LYS A 134 -13.18 -2.40 -16.64
CA LYS A 134 -12.63 -3.69 -17.10
C LYS A 134 -13.70 -4.79 -17.10
N LEU A 135 -14.48 -4.91 -16.02
CA LEU A 135 -15.58 -5.87 -15.94
C LEU A 135 -16.66 -5.61 -17.01
N THR A 136 -17.01 -4.35 -17.23
CA THR A 136 -17.99 -3.99 -18.26
C THR A 136 -17.48 -4.30 -19.66
N ALA A 137 -16.22 -4.02 -19.93
CA ALA A 137 -15.59 -4.32 -21.21
C ALA A 137 -15.53 -5.83 -21.48
N ASN A 138 -15.22 -6.64 -20.46
CA ASN A 138 -15.16 -8.09 -20.62
C ASN A 138 -16.54 -8.74 -20.87
N VAL A 139 -17.61 -8.16 -20.31
CA VAL A 139 -18.99 -8.63 -20.55
C VAL A 139 -19.56 -8.07 -21.86
N SER A 140 -19.01 -6.96 -22.35
CA SER A 140 -19.42 -6.36 -23.62
C SER A 140 -19.00 -7.26 -24.78
N CYS A 141 -19.96 -7.95 -25.40
CA CYS A 141 -19.72 -8.76 -26.60
C CYS A 141 -19.49 -7.91 -27.88
N SER A 142 -19.51 -6.57 -27.77
CA SER A 142 -19.23 -5.66 -28.88
C SER A 142 -18.07 -4.72 -28.54
N TYR A 143 -17.11 -4.63 -29.46
CA TYR A 143 -16.01 -3.66 -29.39
C TYR A 143 -16.30 -2.37 -30.17
N LYS A 144 -17.40 -2.34 -30.96
CA LYS A 144 -17.84 -1.12 -31.65
C LYS A 144 -18.28 -0.10 -30.60
N ASN A 145 -17.60 1.04 -30.55
CA ASN A 145 -17.87 2.15 -29.61
C ASN A 145 -17.80 1.76 -28.12
N LEU A 146 -16.90 0.84 -27.74
CA LEU A 146 -16.74 0.38 -26.35
C LEU A 146 -16.61 1.54 -25.35
N LEU A 147 -15.84 2.58 -25.69
CA LEU A 147 -15.67 3.76 -24.84
C LEU A 147 -17.00 4.47 -24.57
N GLN A 148 -17.86 4.61 -25.58
CA GLN A 148 -19.18 5.21 -25.43
C GLN A 148 -20.04 4.40 -24.44
N THR A 149 -20.03 3.07 -24.56
CA THR A 149 -20.72 2.16 -23.63
C THR A 149 -20.19 2.30 -22.19
N LEU A 150 -18.87 2.37 -22.02
CA LEU A 150 -18.23 2.53 -20.70
C LEU A 150 -18.60 3.88 -20.06
N ILE A 151 -18.55 4.97 -20.84
CA ILE A 151 -18.91 6.32 -20.39
C ILE A 151 -20.40 6.35 -19.98
N PHE A 152 -21.29 5.87 -20.85
CA PHE A 152 -22.73 5.87 -20.60
C PHE A 152 -23.09 5.08 -19.34
N LYS A 153 -22.51 3.88 -19.17
CA LYS A 153 -22.74 3.07 -17.95
C LYS A 153 -22.20 3.75 -16.69
N THR A 154 -21.06 4.43 -16.80
CA THR A 154 -20.49 5.20 -15.69
C THR A 154 -21.38 6.38 -15.32
N GLN A 155 -21.89 7.11 -16.32
CA GLN A 155 -22.82 8.23 -16.15
C GLN A 155 -24.11 7.78 -15.46
N LEU A 156 -24.73 6.68 -15.92
CA LEU A 156 -25.93 6.13 -15.29
C LEU A 156 -25.70 5.75 -13.82
N ARG A 157 -24.54 5.17 -13.49
CA ARG A 157 -24.20 4.81 -12.11
C ARG A 157 -24.02 6.03 -11.21
N ILE A 158 -23.48 7.13 -11.73
CA ILE A 158 -23.33 8.39 -11.00
C ILE A 158 -24.71 9.05 -10.81
N GLY A 159 -25.55 9.08 -11.85
CA GLY A 159 -26.87 9.71 -11.83
C GLY A 159 -27.91 9.00 -10.95
N HIS A 160 -27.91 7.66 -10.93
CA HIS A 160 -28.79 6.87 -10.07
C HIS A 160 -28.21 6.63 -8.67
N GLY A 161 -27.56 7.64 -8.08
CA GLY A 161 -26.80 7.56 -6.82
C GLY A 161 -27.30 6.45 -5.91
N LYS A 162 -26.43 5.46 -5.65
CA LYS A 162 -26.72 4.40 -4.68
C LYS A 162 -27.21 5.08 -3.41
N LYS A 163 -28.50 4.94 -3.09
CA LYS A 163 -29.00 5.21 -1.75
C LYS A 163 -28.12 4.38 -0.82
N VAL A 164 -27.40 5.09 0.05
CA VAL A 164 -26.54 4.54 1.10
C VAL A 164 -27.32 3.54 1.92
#